data_AF-A0A2F0AMZ8-F1
#
_entry.id   AF-A0A2F0AMZ8-F1
#
_cell.length_a   1.000
_cell.length_b   1.000
_cell.length_c   1.000
_cell.angle_alpha   90.00
_cell.angle_beta   90.00
_cell.angle_gamma   90.00
#
_symmetry.space_group_name_H-M   'P 1'
#
loop_
_entity.id
_entity.type
_entity.pdbx_description
1 polymer ?
#
loop_
_entity_poly.entity_id
_entity_poly.type
_entity_poly.pdbx_seq_one_letter_code
_entity_poly.pdbx_strand_id
1 'polypeptide(L)'
;MYAGRNSMRGSIVPTSVRPIPTSIFSTPSAGCFLTQRRRREVSLMKIETSRFGTIEVSPDQVFTFPMGLLGFAKYKEFVVIDHTEDSPFKWLQSVEEGSLAFIITDPLFFCPNYQIKVRRSELSMLKTIGEDDLVVSVIMTIPENPQDMTANLLAPLIFNMGNRTGMQHVLTNSSYSVKFSVLKEKPANPLPVLADGKRPKAISLS
;
A
#
# COMPACT_ATOMS: atom_id res chain seq x y z
N MET A 1 -30.14 -38.82 6.34
CA MET A 1 -31.57 -39.15 6.57
C MET A 1 -32.15 -37.98 7.34
N TYR A 2 -33.09 -37.18 6.83
CA TYR A 2 -34.43 -37.53 6.39
C TYR A 2 -34.83 -36.82 5.09
N ALA A 3 -35.67 -37.51 4.31
CA ALA A 3 -36.29 -37.09 3.08
C ALA A 3 -37.67 -36.45 3.32
N GLY A 4 -38.15 -35.67 2.34
CA GLY A 4 -39.54 -35.24 2.24
C GLY A 4 -39.86 -34.70 0.85
N ARG A 5 -40.55 -35.50 0.02
CA ARG A 5 -41.00 -35.22 -1.35
C ARG A 5 -42.43 -34.67 -1.38
N ASN A 6 -42.74 -33.88 -2.43
CA ASN A 6 -43.90 -33.92 -3.36
C ASN A 6 -44.26 -32.48 -3.78
N SER A 7 -44.19 -32.06 -5.05
CA SER A 7 -44.75 -32.53 -6.34
C SER A 7 -46.25 -32.22 -6.51
N MET A 8 -46.57 -31.29 -7.42
CA MET A 8 -47.62 -31.30 -8.47
C MET A 8 -47.52 -29.96 -9.23
N ARG A 9 -46.99 -29.92 -10.47
CA ARG A 9 -47.64 -30.08 -11.79
C ARG A 9 -48.68 -29.00 -12.14
N GLY A 10 -48.41 -28.30 -13.25
CA GLY A 10 -49.34 -27.43 -13.96
C GLY A 10 -48.71 -26.91 -15.26
N SER A 11 -48.75 -27.74 -16.30
CA SER A 11 -48.34 -27.44 -17.68
C SER A 11 -49.58 -27.23 -18.55
N ILE A 12 -49.66 -26.16 -19.34
CA ILE A 12 -50.39 -26.06 -20.62
C ILE A 12 -49.72 -24.96 -21.48
N VAL A 13 -49.39 -25.34 -22.72
CA VAL A 13 -49.10 -24.54 -23.95
C VAL A 13 -50.20 -24.99 -24.96
N PRO A 14 -50.41 -24.48 -26.21
CA PRO A 14 -49.69 -23.48 -27.02
C PRO A 14 -50.62 -22.58 -27.92
N THR A 15 -50.04 -22.02 -29.00
CA THR A 15 -50.60 -21.41 -30.25
C THR A 15 -50.57 -19.86 -30.30
N SER A 16 -50.30 -19.16 -31.41
CA SER A 16 -49.82 -19.45 -32.78
C SER A 16 -49.35 -18.13 -33.43
N VAL A 17 -48.39 -18.25 -34.36
CA VAL A 17 -47.74 -17.31 -35.31
C VAL A 17 -48.72 -16.36 -36.07
N ARG A 18 -48.44 -15.09 -36.45
CA ARG A 18 -47.58 -14.46 -37.55
C ARG A 18 -48.19 -13.03 -37.86
N PRO A 19 -47.72 -12.11 -38.75
CA PRO A 19 -46.44 -11.85 -39.43
C PRO A 19 -45.91 -10.37 -39.31
N ILE A 20 -44.82 -10.11 -40.05
CA ILE A 20 -43.92 -8.92 -40.20
C ILE A 20 -44.59 -7.66 -40.82
N PRO A 21 -44.00 -6.46 -40.64
CA PRO A 21 -43.82 -5.55 -41.77
C PRO A 21 -42.37 -5.09 -42.00
N THR A 22 -41.97 -5.14 -43.27
CA THR A 22 -40.75 -4.59 -43.87
C THR A 22 -40.97 -3.15 -44.31
N SER A 23 -40.06 -2.23 -43.96
CA SER A 23 -39.43 -1.21 -44.84
C SER A 23 -38.70 -0.16 -43.98
N ILE A 24 -37.36 -0.12 -44.05
CA ILE A 24 -36.58 0.92 -44.75
C ILE A 24 -36.81 2.32 -44.16
N PHE A 25 -35.82 2.88 -43.45
CA PHE A 25 -35.25 4.21 -43.71
C PHE A 25 -33.95 4.42 -42.92
N SER A 26 -33.05 5.11 -43.59
CA SER A 26 -31.66 5.46 -43.33
C SER A 26 -31.38 6.36 -42.13
N THR A 27 -30.23 6.17 -41.46
CA THR A 27 -29.11 7.15 -41.32
C THR A 27 -28.00 6.59 -40.43
N PRO A 28 -26.72 6.94 -40.65
CA PRO A 28 -25.61 6.53 -39.80
C PRO A 28 -25.44 7.54 -38.67
N SER A 29 -25.55 7.13 -37.41
CA SER A 29 -25.12 7.98 -36.31
C SER A 29 -24.77 7.19 -35.06
N ALA A 30 -23.79 7.72 -34.35
CA ALA A 30 -23.15 7.23 -33.14
C ALA A 30 -22.24 6.01 -33.36
N GLY A 31 -21.00 6.33 -33.78
CA GLY A 31 -19.85 5.46 -33.59
C GLY A 31 -19.87 4.87 -32.18
N CYS A 32 -19.95 3.54 -32.14
CA CYS A 32 -19.58 2.77 -30.97
C CYS A 32 -18.09 3.04 -30.73
N PHE A 33 -17.79 4.09 -29.95
CA PHE A 33 -16.50 4.23 -29.30
C PHE A 33 -16.43 3.14 -28.24
N LEU A 34 -16.14 1.93 -28.70
CA LEU A 34 -15.40 0.99 -27.89
C LEU A 34 -14.12 1.74 -27.53
N THR A 35 -14.10 2.37 -26.35
CA THR A 35 -12.86 2.81 -25.74
C THR A 35 -12.06 1.54 -25.55
N GLN A 36 -11.27 1.18 -26.56
CA GLN A 36 -10.15 0.28 -26.41
C GLN A 36 -9.27 0.95 -25.38
N ARG A 37 -9.53 0.62 -24.10
CA ARG A 37 -8.57 0.77 -23.03
C ARG A 37 -7.37 -0.02 -23.53
N ARG A 38 -6.42 0.66 -24.18
CA ARG A 38 -5.07 0.16 -24.38
C ARG A 38 -4.66 -0.31 -23.00
N ARG A 39 -4.64 -1.61 -22.78
CA ARG A 39 -3.94 -2.22 -21.65
C ARG A 39 -2.55 -1.66 -21.80
N ARG A 40 -2.13 -0.73 -20.91
CA ARG A 40 -0.74 -0.30 -20.88
C ARG A 40 0.04 -1.59 -20.68
N GLU A 41 0.78 -1.99 -21.70
CA GLU A 41 1.74 -3.08 -21.58
C GLU A 41 2.82 -2.53 -20.66
N VAL A 42 2.73 -2.90 -19.39
CA VAL A 42 3.69 -2.46 -18.39
C VAL A 42 4.87 -3.41 -18.47
N SER A 43 6.03 -2.90 -18.87
CA SER A 43 7.26 -3.69 -18.88
C SER A 43 7.65 -3.99 -17.44
N LEU A 44 7.41 -5.23 -17.01
CA LEU A 44 7.88 -5.72 -15.72
C LEU A 44 9.41 -5.79 -15.74
N MET A 45 10.04 -5.33 -14.66
CA MET A 45 11.46 -5.51 -14.43
C MET A 45 11.69 -6.74 -13.56
N LYS A 46 12.76 -7.49 -13.85
CA LYS A 46 13.19 -8.62 -13.04
C LYS A 46 14.30 -8.17 -12.11
N ILE A 47 14.11 -8.38 -10.81
CA ILE A 47 15.15 -8.10 -9.81
C ILE A 47 15.50 -9.38 -9.07
N GLU A 48 16.80 -9.64 -8.95
CA GLU A 48 17.35 -10.74 -8.17
C GLU A 48 17.43 -10.29 -6.71
N THR A 49 16.81 -11.04 -5.80
CA THR A 49 16.80 -10.70 -4.37
C THR A 49 17.30 -11.88 -3.54
N SER A 50 17.97 -11.59 -2.42
CA SER A 50 18.48 -12.65 -1.54
C SER A 50 17.38 -13.41 -0.80
N ARG A 51 16.20 -12.80 -0.62
CA ARG A 51 15.12 -13.34 0.23
C ARG A 51 13.94 -13.89 -0.55
N PHE A 52 13.67 -13.36 -1.74
CA PHE A 52 12.49 -13.70 -2.55
C PHE A 52 12.86 -14.34 -3.90
N GLY A 53 14.16 -14.57 -4.13
CA GLY A 53 14.67 -14.98 -5.44
C GLY A 53 14.44 -13.88 -6.49
N THR A 54 14.22 -14.29 -7.74
CA THR A 54 13.85 -13.38 -8.82
C THR A 54 12.39 -12.96 -8.67
N ILE A 55 12.14 -11.66 -8.55
CA ILE A 55 10.78 -11.12 -8.53
C ILE A 55 10.54 -10.18 -9.71
N GLU A 56 9.30 -10.18 -10.21
CA GLU A 56 8.85 -9.27 -11.26
C GLU A 56 8.16 -8.07 -10.61
N VAL A 57 8.71 -6.88 -10.85
CA VAL A 57 8.20 -5.63 -10.28
C VAL A 57 7.73 -4.73 -11.40
N SER A 58 6.57 -4.13 -11.19
CA SER A 58 6.05 -3.13 -12.11
C SER A 58 6.66 -1.75 -11.80
N PRO A 59 7.11 -0.95 -12.78
CA PRO A 59 7.74 0.35 -12.53
C PRO A 59 6.87 1.33 -11.71
N ASP A 60 5.54 1.20 -11.76
CA ASP A 60 4.60 2.00 -10.97
C ASP A 60 4.49 1.58 -9.49
N GLN A 61 5.12 0.47 -9.10
CA GLN A 61 5.25 0.01 -7.71
C GLN A 61 6.55 0.50 -7.05
N VAL A 62 7.51 0.99 -7.84
CA VAL A 62 8.82 1.42 -7.37
C VAL A 62 8.73 2.80 -6.74
N PHE A 63 9.22 2.91 -5.51
CA PHE A 63 9.43 4.18 -4.84
C PHE A 63 10.83 4.72 -5.10
N THR A 64 10.92 5.99 -5.49
CA THR A 64 12.17 6.73 -5.57
C THR A 64 12.43 7.49 -4.28
N PHE A 65 13.58 7.26 -3.67
CA PHE A 65 14.13 7.99 -2.52
C PHE A 65 15.27 8.88 -3.00
N PRO A 66 15.07 10.18 -3.32
CA PRO A 66 16.10 11.02 -3.93
C PRO A 66 17.39 11.11 -3.11
N MET A 67 17.28 11.10 -1.78
CA MET A 67 18.42 11.08 -0.86
C MET A 67 18.90 9.67 -0.51
N GLY A 68 18.20 8.62 -0.95
CA GLY A 68 18.39 7.26 -0.48
C GLY A 68 18.00 7.10 0.98
N LEU A 69 18.48 6.05 1.62
CA LEU A 69 18.32 5.82 3.06
C LEU A 69 19.63 6.14 3.81
N LEU A 70 19.54 6.44 5.11
CA LEU A 70 20.71 6.67 5.96
C LEU A 70 21.62 5.44 5.95
N GLY A 71 22.91 5.65 5.65
CA GLY A 71 23.89 4.57 5.47
C GLY A 71 23.84 3.89 4.09
N PHE A 72 22.83 4.17 3.27
CA PHE A 72 22.59 3.54 1.98
C PHE A 72 22.26 4.58 0.90
N ALA A 73 22.89 5.75 0.97
CA ALA A 73 22.60 6.90 0.10
C ALA A 73 22.82 6.63 -1.39
N LYS A 74 23.55 5.58 -1.76
CA LYS A 74 23.74 5.15 -3.15
C LYS A 74 22.45 4.61 -3.76
N TYR A 75 21.66 3.88 -2.98
CA TYR A 75 20.45 3.18 -3.44
C TYR A 75 19.23 4.10 -3.27
N LYS A 76 18.49 4.27 -4.36
CA LYS A 76 17.40 5.23 -4.53
C LYS A 76 16.08 4.54 -4.87
N GLU A 77 16.09 3.33 -5.40
CA GLU A 77 14.88 2.64 -5.84
C GLU A 77 14.55 1.46 -4.93
N PHE A 78 13.32 1.48 -4.41
CA PHE A 78 12.83 0.47 -3.49
C PHE A 78 11.40 0.06 -3.83
N VAL A 79 11.06 -1.19 -3.56
CA VAL A 79 9.69 -1.71 -3.63
C VAL A 79 9.23 -2.17 -2.26
N VAL A 80 7.94 -1.99 -1.97
CA VAL A 80 7.33 -2.50 -0.74
C VAL A 80 6.66 -3.84 -1.05
N ILE A 81 7.07 -4.89 -0.33
CA ILE A 81 6.58 -6.25 -0.47
C ILE A 81 5.91 -6.67 0.85
N ASP A 82 4.69 -7.18 0.80
CA ASP A 82 4.02 -7.68 1.99
C ASP A 82 4.71 -8.95 2.52
N HIS A 83 4.86 -9.07 3.84
CA HIS A 83 5.51 -10.25 4.42
C HIS A 83 4.60 -11.49 4.33
N THR A 84 3.34 -11.33 4.74
CA THR A 84 2.21 -12.26 4.60
C THR A 84 0.91 -11.43 4.58
N GLU A 85 -0.22 -11.97 4.11
CA GLU A 85 -1.48 -11.21 3.95
C GLU A 85 -1.96 -10.54 5.25
N ASP A 86 -1.74 -11.17 6.40
CA ASP A 86 -2.20 -10.68 7.71
C ASP A 86 -1.07 -10.10 8.59
N SER A 87 0.15 -9.96 8.05
CA SER A 87 1.29 -9.47 8.81
C SER A 87 1.30 -7.93 8.89
N PRO A 88 1.54 -7.33 10.07
CA PRO A 88 1.76 -5.89 10.20
C PRO A 88 3.12 -5.46 9.61
N PHE A 89 4.00 -6.41 9.31
CA PHE A 89 5.32 -6.19 8.74
C PHE A 89 5.31 -6.27 7.22
N LYS A 90 6.11 -5.40 6.61
CA LYS A 90 6.41 -5.39 5.18
C LYS A 90 7.92 -5.32 4.98
N TRP A 91 8.36 -5.62 3.76
CA TRP A 91 9.73 -5.48 3.33
C TRP A 91 9.88 -4.25 2.44
N LEU A 92 10.87 -3.42 2.73
CA LEU A 92 11.37 -2.41 1.82
C LEU A 92 12.61 -2.98 1.13
N GLN A 93 12.42 -3.52 -0.07
CA GLN A 93 13.44 -4.20 -0.86
C GLN A 93 14.07 -3.23 -1.85
N SER A 94 15.40 -3.15 -1.89
CA SER A 94 16.09 -2.37 -2.93
C SER A 94 15.94 -3.06 -4.29
N VAL A 95 15.67 -2.26 -5.32
CA VAL A 95 15.64 -2.68 -6.73
C VAL A 95 17.06 -2.81 -7.29
N GLU A 96 17.99 -2.01 -6.75
CA GLU A 96 19.37 -1.89 -7.24
C GLU A 96 20.33 -2.87 -6.55
N GLU A 97 20.05 -3.25 -5.30
CA GLU A 97 20.87 -4.16 -4.52
C GLU A 97 20.01 -5.27 -3.89
N GLY A 98 20.00 -6.45 -4.52
CA GLY A 98 19.16 -7.57 -4.14
C GLY A 98 19.31 -8.07 -2.70
N SER A 99 20.49 -7.87 -2.10
CA SER A 99 20.77 -8.26 -0.71
C SER A 99 20.20 -7.27 0.32
N LEU A 100 19.92 -6.03 -0.11
CA LEU A 100 19.49 -4.92 0.73
C LEU A 100 17.97 -4.89 0.87
N ALA A 101 17.48 -5.24 2.07
CA ALA A 101 16.07 -5.16 2.41
C ALA A 101 15.89 -4.81 3.88
N PHE A 102 14.86 -4.04 4.19
CA PHE A 102 14.50 -3.63 5.55
C PHE A 102 13.12 -4.12 5.91
N ILE A 103 12.92 -4.54 7.15
CA ILE A 103 11.58 -4.77 7.68
C ILE A 103 11.01 -3.42 8.11
N ILE A 104 9.81 -3.10 7.66
CA ILE A 104 9.09 -1.88 7.98
C ILE A 104 7.69 -2.20 8.52
N THR A 105 7.14 -1.29 9.32
CA THR A 105 5.76 -1.41 9.80
C THR A 105 5.16 -0.03 10.07
N ASP A 106 3.83 0.03 10.18
CA ASP A 106 3.13 1.22 10.66
C ASP A 106 3.40 1.38 12.18
N PRO A 107 4.00 2.49 12.62
CA PRO A 107 4.30 2.71 14.04
C PRO A 107 3.06 2.71 14.94
N LEU A 108 1.88 3.01 14.39
CA LEU A 108 0.62 3.07 15.16
C LEU A 108 0.16 1.69 15.65
N PHE A 109 0.69 0.58 15.11
CA PHE A 109 0.37 -0.76 15.60
C PHE A 109 0.86 -1.01 17.03
N PHE A 110 1.93 -0.34 17.47
CA PHE A 110 2.52 -0.54 18.79
C PHE A 110 2.75 0.77 19.57
N CYS A 111 2.78 1.91 18.89
CA CYS A 111 2.86 3.24 19.50
C CYS A 111 1.68 4.10 19.02
N PRO A 112 0.46 3.91 19.58
CA PRO A 112 -0.76 4.59 19.11
C PRO A 112 -0.71 6.12 19.14
N ASN A 113 0.16 6.69 19.99
CA ASN A 113 0.36 8.13 20.14
C ASN A 113 1.52 8.65 19.29
N TYR A 114 2.09 7.83 18.40
CA TYR A 114 3.19 8.25 17.53
C TYR A 114 2.71 9.33 16.56
N GLN A 115 3.32 10.51 16.64
CA GLN A 115 3.02 11.64 15.77
C GLN A 115 4.30 12.38 15.39
N ILE A 116 4.42 12.68 14.11
CA ILE A 116 5.50 13.50 13.55
C ILE A 116 4.94 14.77 12.96
N LYS A 117 5.70 15.85 13.10
CA LYS A 117 5.42 17.15 12.49
C LYS A 117 6.46 17.39 11.41
N VAL A 118 6.00 17.57 10.18
CA VAL A 118 6.88 17.80 9.03
C VAL A 118 6.66 19.22 8.52
N ARG A 119 7.75 19.96 8.33
CA ARG A 119 7.68 21.32 7.79
C ARG A 119 7.32 21.24 6.31
N ARG A 120 6.51 22.19 5.83
CA ARG A 120 6.18 22.27 4.39
C ARG A 120 7.42 22.35 3.48
N SER A 121 8.51 22.95 3.96
CA SER A 121 9.78 22.98 3.23
C SER A 121 10.36 21.59 2.98
N GLU A 122 10.19 20.66 3.90
CA GLU A 122 10.71 19.28 3.81
C GLU A 122 9.84 18.41 2.89
N LEU A 123 8.54 18.70 2.81
CA LEU A 123 7.62 18.03 1.87
C LEU A 123 7.90 18.33 0.40
N SER A 124 8.62 19.40 0.10
CA SER A 124 9.02 19.73 -1.27
C SER A 124 9.75 18.55 -1.94
N MET A 125 10.52 17.77 -1.17
CA MET A 125 11.21 16.58 -1.63
C MET A 125 10.26 15.43 -2.01
N LEU A 126 9.13 15.35 -1.31
CA LEU A 126 8.04 14.40 -1.59
C LEU A 126 7.09 14.90 -2.69
N LYS A 127 7.38 16.08 -3.28
CA LYS A 127 6.58 16.74 -4.33
C LYS A 127 5.07 16.75 -3.99
N THR A 128 4.74 17.05 -2.74
CA THR A 128 3.36 17.19 -2.25
C THR A 128 3.17 18.51 -1.51
N ILE A 129 1.92 18.97 -1.48
CA ILE A 129 1.47 20.13 -0.69
C ILE A 129 0.58 19.71 0.49
N GLY A 130 0.25 18.42 0.60
CA GLY A 130 -0.67 17.88 1.61
C GLY A 130 -0.24 16.51 2.13
N GLU A 131 -0.96 16.04 3.16
CA GLU A 131 -0.66 14.81 3.90
C GLU A 131 -1.60 13.64 3.58
N ASP A 132 -2.52 13.79 2.63
CA ASP A 132 -3.53 12.76 2.31
C ASP A 132 -2.95 11.50 1.69
N ASP A 133 -1.96 11.66 0.82
CA ASP A 133 -1.27 10.54 0.17
C ASP A 133 0.00 10.09 0.93
N LEU A 134 0.23 10.63 2.13
CA LEU A 134 1.43 10.33 2.92
C LEU A 134 1.19 9.17 3.88
N VAL A 135 2.04 8.16 3.76
CA VAL A 135 2.08 6.99 4.65
C VAL A 135 3.39 7.00 5.41
N VAL A 136 3.30 6.80 6.73
CA VAL A 136 4.47 6.69 7.60
C VAL A 136 4.75 5.22 7.89
N SER A 137 6.02 4.84 7.87
CA SER A 137 6.48 3.56 8.38
C SER A 137 7.79 3.72 9.12
N VAL A 138 8.15 2.75 9.95
CA VAL A 138 9.41 2.75 10.70
C VAL A 138 10.19 1.48 10.42
N ILE A 139 11.51 1.58 10.41
CA ILE A 139 12.40 0.44 10.21
C ILE A 139 12.50 -0.35 11.52
N MET A 140 12.40 -1.66 11.40
CA MET A 140 12.47 -2.63 12.49
C MET A 140 13.82 -3.34 12.51
N THR A 141 14.31 -3.62 13.72
CA THR A 141 15.42 -4.54 13.99
C THR A 141 14.86 -5.75 14.72
N ILE A 142 14.96 -6.94 14.11
CA ILE A 142 14.53 -8.20 14.71
C ILE A 142 15.79 -9.03 15.03
N PRO A 143 16.20 -9.12 16.31
CA PRO A 143 17.30 -9.97 16.72
C PRO A 143 16.88 -11.45 16.81
N GLU A 144 17.81 -12.34 17.19
CA GLU A 144 17.55 -13.78 17.35
C GLU A 144 16.39 -14.08 18.31
N ASN A 145 16.28 -13.30 19.40
CA ASN A 145 15.13 -13.33 20.29
C ASN A 145 14.10 -12.27 19.85
N PRO A 146 12.95 -12.66 19.26
CA PRO A 146 11.98 -11.69 18.77
C PRO A 146 11.39 -10.78 19.86
N GLN A 147 11.46 -11.19 21.14
CA GLN A 147 11.01 -10.38 22.28
C GLN A 147 11.82 -9.08 22.45
N ASP A 148 13.03 -9.04 21.89
CA ASP A 148 13.92 -7.88 21.94
C ASP A 148 13.86 -7.03 20.67
N MET A 149 12.84 -7.23 19.82
CA MET A 149 12.69 -6.43 18.61
C MET A 149 12.47 -4.95 18.93
N THR A 150 13.08 -4.10 18.11
CA THR A 150 13.02 -2.65 18.26
C THR A 150 12.64 -1.95 16.96
N ALA A 151 11.98 -0.80 17.07
CA ALA A 151 11.70 0.10 15.96
C ALA A 151 12.53 1.39 16.06
N ASN A 152 12.95 1.92 14.92
CA ASN A 152 13.55 3.25 14.84
C ASN A 152 12.46 4.31 14.67
N LEU A 153 11.99 4.88 15.78
CA LEU A 153 10.99 5.94 15.78
C LEU A 153 11.57 7.34 15.51
N LEU A 154 12.90 7.49 15.61
CA LEU A 154 13.59 8.76 15.39
C LEU A 154 13.77 9.10 13.90
N ALA A 155 13.83 8.09 13.04
CA ALA A 155 14.04 8.27 11.60
C ALA A 155 13.00 7.50 10.76
N PRO A 156 11.70 7.88 10.84
CA PRO A 156 10.64 7.27 10.04
C PRO A 156 10.86 7.43 8.54
N LEU A 157 10.26 6.50 7.80
CA LEU A 157 10.07 6.55 6.36
C LEU A 157 8.73 7.21 6.07
N ILE A 158 8.73 8.17 5.15
CA ILE A 158 7.52 8.80 4.66
C ILE A 158 7.41 8.48 3.18
N PHE A 159 6.31 7.83 2.81
CA PHE A 159 5.99 7.44 1.44
C PHE A 159 4.89 8.35 0.92
N ASN A 160 5.07 8.89 -0.27
CA ASN A 160 4.00 9.52 -1.04
C ASN A 160 3.43 8.49 -2.02
N MET A 161 2.20 8.06 -1.76
CA MET A 161 1.51 7.04 -2.55
C MET A 161 1.06 7.57 -3.92
N GLY A 162 0.86 8.87 -4.06
CA GLY A 162 0.39 9.50 -5.30
C GLY A 162 1.46 9.59 -6.39
N ASN A 163 2.73 9.76 -6.01
CA ASN A 163 3.83 9.92 -6.97
C ASN A 163 5.00 8.95 -6.78
N ARG A 164 4.87 8.00 -5.85
CA ARG A 164 5.91 7.01 -5.50
C ARG A 164 7.26 7.63 -5.14
N THR A 165 7.25 8.75 -4.42
CA THR A 165 8.46 9.27 -3.79
C THR A 165 8.52 8.89 -2.32
N GLY A 166 9.72 8.67 -1.80
CA GLY A 166 9.94 8.37 -0.40
C GLY A 166 11.06 9.23 0.20
N MET A 167 11.05 9.40 1.51
CA MET A 167 12.18 9.96 2.25
C MET A 167 12.32 9.29 3.61
N GLN A 168 13.55 9.22 4.11
CA GLN A 168 13.81 8.93 5.52
C GLN A 168 13.96 10.27 6.26
N HIS A 169 13.00 10.58 7.12
CA HIS A 169 12.93 11.86 7.81
C HIS A 169 13.47 11.74 9.23
N VAL A 170 14.61 12.38 9.50
CA VAL A 170 15.21 12.38 10.84
C VAL A 170 14.55 13.45 11.69
N LEU A 171 13.89 13.03 12.76
CA LEU A 171 13.22 13.94 13.68
C LEU A 171 14.26 14.69 14.52
N THR A 172 14.25 16.02 14.43
CA THR A 172 15.06 16.88 15.30
C THR A 172 14.24 17.30 16.52
N ASN A 173 14.86 17.33 17.70
CA ASN A 173 14.22 17.71 18.97
C ASN A 173 12.98 16.86 19.35
N SER A 174 13.02 15.56 19.08
CA SER A 174 11.99 14.61 19.53
C SER A 174 12.46 13.78 20.73
N SER A 175 11.52 13.24 21.51
CA SER A 175 11.79 12.26 22.56
C SER A 175 11.89 10.82 22.03
N TYR A 176 11.73 10.62 20.72
CA TYR A 176 11.74 9.29 20.11
C TYR A 176 13.14 8.69 20.07
N SER A 177 13.19 7.37 20.18
CA SER A 177 14.44 6.59 20.21
C SER A 177 14.68 5.88 18.88
N VAL A 178 15.96 5.66 18.57
CA VAL A 178 16.41 4.74 17.50
C VAL A 178 16.16 3.26 17.83
N LYS A 179 15.98 2.93 19.11
CA LYS A 179 15.74 1.58 19.62
C LYS A 179 14.54 1.58 20.57
N PHE A 180 13.34 1.79 20.02
CA PHE A 180 12.09 1.69 20.76
C PHE A 180 11.68 0.22 20.88
N SER A 181 11.43 -0.31 22.09
CA SER A 181 11.05 -1.72 22.26
C SER A 181 9.58 -1.93 21.91
N VAL A 182 9.30 -2.83 20.97
CA VAL A 182 7.94 -3.01 20.43
C VAL A 182 7.06 -3.85 21.35
N LEU A 183 7.64 -4.79 22.11
CA LEU A 183 6.87 -5.72 22.96
C LEU A 183 6.93 -5.41 24.46
N LYS A 184 7.93 -4.65 24.93
CA LYS A 184 8.08 -4.33 26.35
C LYS A 184 7.27 -3.09 26.77
N GLU A 185 6.90 -2.23 25.81
CA GLU A 185 6.05 -1.09 26.09
C GLU A 185 4.57 -1.49 26.03
N LYS A 186 3.88 -1.35 27.17
CA LYS A 186 2.44 -1.60 27.27
C LYS A 186 1.72 -0.52 26.44
N PRO A 187 0.87 -0.87 25.44
CA PRO A 187 0.13 0.15 24.70
C PRO A 187 -0.74 0.91 25.70
N ALA A 188 -0.52 2.22 25.81
CA ALA A 188 -1.15 3.05 26.83
C ALA A 188 -2.67 3.25 26.61
N ASN A 189 -3.24 2.80 25.48
CA ASN A 189 -4.67 2.66 25.24
C ASN A 189 -4.90 1.94 23.90
N PRO A 190 -6.09 1.36 23.65
CA PRO A 190 -6.52 0.98 22.31
C PRO A 190 -6.48 2.20 21.38
N LEU A 191 -6.21 1.98 20.08
CA LEU A 191 -6.28 3.01 19.05
C LEU A 191 -7.61 3.78 19.18
N PRO A 192 -7.59 5.12 19.33
CA PRO A 192 -8.83 5.88 19.20
C PRO A 192 -9.34 5.70 17.77
N VAL A 193 -10.50 5.07 17.62
CA VAL A 193 -11.24 5.11 16.37
C VAL A 193 -11.74 6.54 16.22
N LEU A 194 -11.20 7.29 15.25
CA LEU A 194 -11.71 8.63 14.96
C LEU A 194 -13.19 8.52 14.56
N ALA A 195 -14.01 9.45 15.03
CA ALA A 195 -15.47 9.42 14.89
C ALA A 195 -15.96 9.42 13.41
N ASP A 196 -15.07 9.67 12.46
CA ASP A 196 -15.30 9.72 11.02
C ASP A 196 -14.91 8.41 10.29
N GLY A 197 -14.49 7.38 11.02
CA GLY A 197 -14.06 6.09 10.44
C GLY A 197 -12.69 6.15 9.76
N LYS A 198 -11.95 7.26 9.85
CA LYS A 198 -10.56 7.33 9.37
C LYS A 198 -9.60 6.76 10.40
N ARG A 199 -8.57 6.07 9.91
CA ARG A 199 -7.44 5.67 10.77
C ARG A 199 -6.68 6.92 11.20
N PRO A 200 -6.22 7.00 12.47
CA PRO A 200 -5.31 8.07 12.88
C PRO A 200 -4.09 8.10 11.96
N LYS A 201 -3.62 9.30 11.61
CA LYS A 201 -2.39 9.48 10.84
C LYS A 201 -1.24 9.76 11.78
N ALA A 202 -0.11 9.13 11.53
CA ALA A 202 1.14 9.39 12.24
C ALA A 202 1.80 10.72 11.84
N ILE A 203 1.34 11.40 10.78
CA ILE A 203 1.93 12.62 10.24
C ILE A 203 0.94 13.79 10.31
N SER A 204 1.47 14.96 10.67
CA SER A 204 0.78 16.25 10.63
C SER A 204 1.69 17.34 10.06
N LEU A 205 1.12 18.35 9.41
CA LEU A 205 1.89 19.50 8.91
C LEU A 205 2.04 20.60 9.98
N SER A 206 3.25 21.16 10.10
CA SER A 206 3.54 22.35 10.94
C SER A 206 3.59 23.65 10.15
#